data_AF-A0A7W3UXW3-F1
#
_entry.id   AF-A0A7W3UXW3-F1
#
_cell.length_a   1.000
_cell.length_b   1.000
_cell.length_c   1.000
_cell.angle_alpha   90.00
_cell.angle_beta   90.00
_cell.angle_gamma   90.00
#
_symmetry.space_group_name_H-M   'P 1'
#
loop_
_entity.id
_entity.type
_entity.pdbx_description
1 polymer ?
#
loop_
_entity_poly.entity_id
_entity_poly.type
_entity_poly.pdbx_seq_one_letter_code
_entity_poly.pdbx_strand_id
1 'polypeptide(L)'
;MAVINRIALLLVVILLSACSTTSRVHQAHAGFQGKSFEYQFTNRGGDNAEGIAELSRVVHNQLRTSGLVDNGAASGKVDVTLTHYYMRHGAARALVGIMAGRDKIISHVRVMDANGAQLASFEVESTNSTAWGTTGGLHQKHAEEIALRLKG
;
A
#
# COMPACT_ATOMS: atom_id res chain seq x y z
N MET A 1 -26.58 -24.99 -23.97
CA MET A 1 -26.54 -23.88 -22.99
C MET A 1 -25.52 -24.05 -21.85
N ALA A 2 -25.12 -25.28 -21.45
CA ALA A 2 -24.17 -25.48 -20.34
C ALA A 2 -22.71 -25.01 -20.61
N VAL A 3 -22.25 -25.01 -21.87
CA VAL A 3 -20.87 -24.63 -22.23
C VAL A 3 -20.66 -23.11 -22.17
N ILE A 4 -21.66 -22.31 -22.58
CA ILE A 4 -21.62 -20.84 -22.50
C ILE A 4 -21.55 -20.37 -21.04
N ASN A 5 -22.24 -21.06 -20.13
CA ASN A 5 -22.20 -20.73 -18.70
C ASN A 5 -20.82 -21.02 -18.06
N ARG A 6 -20.11 -22.06 -18.54
CA ARG A 6 -18.75 -22.38 -18.08
C ARG A 6 -17.70 -21.39 -18.60
N ILE A 7 -17.85 -20.90 -19.83
CA ILE A 7 -16.96 -19.89 -20.41
C ILE A 7 -17.15 -18.54 -19.71
N ALA A 8 -18.39 -18.13 -19.43
CA ALA A 8 -18.68 -16.92 -18.66
C ALA A 8 -18.08 -16.99 -17.24
N LEU A 9 -18.18 -18.14 -16.57
CA LEU A 9 -17.59 -18.34 -15.24
C LEU A 9 -16.06 -18.26 -15.26
N LEU A 10 -15.40 -18.86 -16.26
CA LEU A 10 -13.94 -18.77 -16.42
C LEU A 10 -13.46 -17.35 -16.69
N LEU A 11 -14.21 -16.56 -17.45
CA LEU A 11 -13.90 -15.16 -17.74
C LEU A 11 -14.00 -14.26 -16.50
N VAL A 12 -14.97 -14.51 -15.61
CA VAL A 12 -15.09 -13.78 -14.34
C VAL A 12 -13.94 -14.10 -13.36
N VAL A 13 -13.48 -15.36 -13.31
CA VAL A 13 -12.38 -15.76 -12.41
C VAL A 13 -11.03 -15.15 -12.84
N ILE A 14 -10.80 -14.99 -14.15
CA ILE A 14 -9.58 -14.36 -14.68
C ILE A 14 -9.56 -12.84 -14.43
N LEU A 15 -10.73 -12.18 -14.39
CA LEU A 15 -10.81 -10.73 -14.16
C LEU A 15 -10.51 -10.33 -12.70
N LEU A 16 -10.61 -11.26 -11.74
CA LEU A 16 -10.38 -10.99 -10.32
C LEU A 16 -8.91 -11.11 -9.87
N SER A 17 -8.02 -11.65 -10.70
CA SER A 17 -6.63 -11.99 -10.32
C SER A 17 -5.57 -10.93 -10.69
N ALA A 18 -6.01 -9.74 -11.12
CA ALA A 18 -5.17 -8.75 -11.78
C ALA A 18 -4.36 -7.80 -10.87
N CYS A 19 -4.68 -7.73 -9.58
CA CYS A 19 -3.98 -6.87 -8.61
C CYS A 19 -3.36 -7.75 -7.53
N SER A 20 -2.03 -7.74 -7.41
CA SER A 20 -1.33 -8.37 -6.29
C SER A 20 -0.72 -7.30 -5.39
N THR A 21 -1.16 -7.31 -4.13
CA THR A 21 -0.46 -6.68 -3.02
C THR A 21 0.12 -7.80 -2.17
N THR A 22 1.42 -7.73 -1.90
CA THR A 22 2.14 -8.69 -1.06
C THR A 22 2.85 -7.94 0.03
N SER A 23 2.85 -8.46 1.24
CA SER A 23 3.56 -7.85 2.37
C SER A 23 4.36 -8.91 3.11
N ARG A 24 5.55 -8.50 3.57
CA ARG A 24 6.53 -9.35 4.24
C ARG A 24 6.77 -8.80 5.64
N VAL A 25 6.44 -9.59 6.66
CA VAL A 25 6.62 -9.19 8.05
C VAL A 25 8.04 -9.53 8.49
N HIS A 26 8.79 -8.52 8.93
CA HIS A 26 10.15 -8.70 9.46
C HIS A 26 10.16 -8.89 10.98
N GLN A 27 9.20 -8.31 11.70
CA GLN A 27 9.03 -8.48 13.14
C GLN A 27 7.54 -8.48 13.50
N ALA A 28 7.13 -9.48 14.31
CA ALA A 28 5.74 -9.68 14.71
C ALA A 28 5.21 -8.56 15.62
N HIS A 29 3.91 -8.32 15.52
CA HIS A 29 3.19 -7.28 16.24
C HIS A 29 3.15 -7.53 17.75
N ALA A 30 3.59 -6.56 18.55
CA ALA A 30 3.39 -6.58 19.99
C ALA A 30 2.76 -5.26 20.48
N GLY A 31 1.56 -5.34 21.05
CA GLY A 31 1.00 -4.29 21.91
C GLY A 31 0.55 -2.99 21.22
N PHE A 32 -0.18 -3.07 20.10
CA PHE A 32 -0.79 -1.92 19.41
C PHE A 32 -2.18 -1.50 19.93
N GLN A 33 -2.86 -2.37 20.69
CA GLN A 33 -4.21 -2.14 21.20
C GLN A 33 -4.28 -0.83 22.02
N GLY A 34 -5.16 0.09 21.59
CA GLY A 34 -5.42 1.36 22.30
C GLY A 34 -4.32 2.42 22.19
N LYS A 35 -3.29 2.21 21.35
CA LYS A 35 -2.21 3.18 21.14
C LYS A 35 -2.46 4.00 19.87
N SER A 36 -2.18 5.30 19.97
CA SER A 36 -2.07 6.20 18.82
C SER A 36 -0.60 6.48 18.54
N PHE A 37 -0.23 6.56 17.27
CA PHE A 37 1.14 6.80 16.83
C PHE A 37 1.24 8.10 16.04
N GLU A 38 2.37 8.79 16.18
CA GLU A 38 2.73 9.88 15.27
C GLU A 38 3.08 9.29 13.90
N TYR A 39 2.67 9.95 12.82
CA TYR A 39 2.95 9.51 11.46
C TYR A 39 4.11 10.29 10.85
N GLN A 40 5.09 9.57 10.31
CA GLN A 40 6.12 10.13 9.46
C GLN A 40 6.20 9.37 8.13
N PHE A 41 6.36 10.11 7.04
CA PHE A 41 6.57 9.57 5.72
C PHE A 41 7.90 10.07 5.15
N THR A 42 8.75 9.15 4.69
CA THR A 42 10.07 9.45 4.13
C THR A 42 10.17 8.86 2.72
N ASN A 43 10.50 9.70 1.72
CA ASN A 43 10.79 9.22 0.36
C ASN A 43 12.28 8.91 0.19
N ARG A 44 12.62 7.70 -0.26
CA ARG A 44 13.99 7.25 -0.58
C ARG A 44 14.12 6.57 -1.94
N GLY A 45 13.07 6.52 -2.75
CA GLY A 45 13.10 5.72 -3.98
C GLY A 45 12.03 6.05 -5.01
N GLY A 46 11.70 7.32 -5.14
CA GLY A 46 10.78 7.80 -6.17
C GLY A 46 11.04 9.25 -6.54
N ASP A 47 10.88 9.55 -7.82
CA ASP A 47 11.18 10.88 -8.37
C ASP A 47 9.90 11.69 -8.69
N ASN A 48 8.73 11.04 -8.62
CA ASN A 48 7.44 11.69 -8.87
C ASN A 48 6.89 12.34 -7.59
N ALA A 49 7.32 13.57 -7.31
CA ALA A 49 6.97 14.30 -6.10
C ALA A 49 5.45 14.41 -5.86
N GLU A 50 4.68 14.72 -6.91
CA GLU A 50 3.22 14.87 -6.82
C GLU A 50 2.53 13.55 -6.46
N GLY A 51 2.87 12.48 -7.18
CA GLY A 51 2.31 11.17 -6.93
C GLY A 51 2.70 10.58 -5.58
N ILE A 52 3.87 10.95 -5.06
CA ILE A 52 4.36 10.54 -3.74
C ILE A 52 3.67 11.34 -2.63
N ALA A 53 3.45 12.64 -2.83
CA ALA A 53 2.67 13.47 -1.90
C ALA A 53 1.24 12.93 -1.78
N GLU A 54 0.62 12.55 -2.91
CA GLU A 54 -0.70 11.94 -2.91
C GLU A 54 -0.71 10.59 -2.18
N LEU A 55 0.27 9.72 -2.43
CA LEU A 55 0.41 8.46 -1.70
C LEU A 55 0.52 8.69 -0.19
N SER A 56 1.37 9.62 0.24
CA SER A 56 1.54 9.96 1.66
C SER A 56 0.24 10.44 2.28
N ARG A 57 -0.53 11.29 1.56
CA ARG A 57 -1.84 11.77 1.99
C ARG A 57 -2.85 10.63 2.14
N VAL A 58 -2.89 9.70 1.19
CA VAL A 58 -3.79 8.54 1.21
C VAL A 58 -3.44 7.60 2.38
N VAL A 59 -2.16 7.29 2.59
CA VAL A 59 -1.69 6.48 3.71
C VAL A 59 -2.05 7.14 5.04
N HIS A 60 -1.74 8.42 5.22
CA HIS A 60 -2.05 9.15 6.44
C HIS A 60 -3.57 9.13 6.74
N ASN A 61 -4.40 9.41 5.74
CA ASN A 61 -5.84 9.38 5.90
C ASN A 61 -6.36 7.99 6.30
N GLN A 62 -5.85 6.92 5.68
CA GLN A 62 -6.26 5.55 5.98
C GLN A 62 -5.87 5.12 7.40
N LEU A 63 -4.68 5.54 7.87
CA LEU A 63 -4.24 5.27 9.24
C LEU A 63 -5.07 6.03 10.26
N ARG A 64 -5.40 7.29 9.96
CA ARG A 64 -6.28 8.12 10.80
C ARG A 64 -7.70 7.56 10.89
N THR A 65 -8.32 7.20 9.76
CA THR A 65 -9.65 6.56 9.75
C THR A 65 -9.65 5.20 10.45
N SER A 66 -8.49 4.54 10.47
CA SER A 66 -8.28 3.30 11.19
C SER A 66 -8.05 3.46 12.70
N GLY A 67 -7.95 4.69 13.20
CA GLY A 67 -7.67 5.00 14.61
C GLY A 67 -6.23 4.71 15.05
N LEU A 68 -5.31 4.49 14.11
CA LEU A 68 -3.90 4.16 14.40
C LEU A 68 -3.03 5.40 14.55
N VAL A 69 -3.46 6.53 13.98
CA VAL A 69 -2.77 7.81 14.02
C VAL A 69 -3.77 8.87 14.43
N ASP A 70 -3.37 9.72 15.37
CA ASP A 70 -4.12 10.88 15.81
C ASP A 70 -3.16 12.03 16.12
N ASN A 71 -3.69 13.25 16.21
CA ASN A 71 -2.95 14.47 16.57
C ASN A 71 -2.76 14.63 18.09
N GLY A 72 -3.15 13.61 18.88
CA GLY A 72 -3.06 13.60 20.34
C GLY A 72 -1.69 13.18 20.88
N ALA A 73 -1.64 12.83 22.18
CA ALA A 73 -0.43 12.31 22.81
C ALA A 73 -0.07 10.94 22.23
N ALA A 74 0.82 10.93 21.24
CA ALA A 74 1.29 9.73 20.58
C ALA A 74 2.09 8.85 21.55
N SER A 75 1.77 7.56 21.58
CA SER A 75 2.47 6.54 22.37
C SER A 75 3.72 5.99 21.67
N GLY A 76 4.06 6.54 20.51
CA GLY A 76 5.14 6.10 19.65
C GLY A 76 5.02 6.70 18.25
N LYS A 77 5.73 6.11 17.29
CA LYS A 77 5.84 6.61 15.92
C LYS A 77 5.72 5.50 14.89
N VAL A 78 4.97 5.76 13.82
CA VAL A 78 4.91 4.97 12.59
C VAL A 78 5.69 5.69 11.52
N ASP A 79 6.81 5.11 11.12
CA ASP A 79 7.69 5.58 10.06
C ASP A 79 7.47 4.74 8.80
N VAL A 80 6.94 5.39 7.76
CA VAL A 80 6.73 4.79 6.43
C VAL A 80 7.82 5.32 5.50
N THR A 81 8.76 4.45 5.14
CA THR A 81 9.84 4.75 4.20
C THR A 81 9.52 4.16 2.83
N LEU A 82 9.26 5.03 1.86
CA LEU A 82 9.06 4.65 0.46
C LEU A 82 10.41 4.36 -0.21
N THR A 83 10.65 3.11 -0.59
CA THR A 83 11.90 2.66 -1.24
C THR A 83 11.76 2.46 -2.73
N HIS A 84 10.54 2.33 -3.24
CA HIS A 84 10.31 2.29 -4.67
C HIS A 84 8.95 2.90 -5.01
N TYR A 85 8.93 3.85 -5.92
CA TYR A 85 7.71 4.41 -6.48
C TYR A 85 7.82 4.54 -7.99
N TYR A 86 7.05 3.72 -8.69
CA TYR A 86 6.96 3.77 -10.14
C TYR A 86 5.49 3.74 -10.57
N MET A 87 5.07 4.79 -11.27
CA MET A 87 3.74 4.91 -11.85
C MET A 87 3.87 5.22 -13.34
N ARG A 88 3.24 4.43 -14.18
CA ARG A 88 3.15 4.71 -15.62
C ARG A 88 2.29 5.95 -15.85
N HIS A 89 2.75 6.84 -16.72
CA HIS A 89 1.93 7.92 -17.24
C HIS A 89 0.77 7.34 -18.08
N GLY A 90 -0.40 7.99 -18.05
CA GLY A 90 -1.62 7.48 -18.69
C GLY A 90 -1.46 7.18 -20.19
N ALA A 91 -0.67 7.98 -20.91
CA ALA A 91 -0.38 7.74 -22.33
C ALA A 91 0.44 6.46 -22.56
N ALA A 92 1.39 6.14 -21.68
CA ALA A 92 2.15 4.89 -21.75
C ALA A 92 1.22 3.69 -21.46
N ARG A 93 0.32 3.80 -20.48
CA ARG A 93 -0.67 2.73 -20.20
C ARG A 93 -1.56 2.42 -21.41
N ALA A 94 -1.91 3.45 -22.20
CA ALA A 94 -2.75 3.30 -23.39
C ALA A 94 -1.99 2.76 -24.61
N LEU A 95 -0.71 3.12 -24.79
CA LEU A 95 0.04 2.85 -26.02
C LEU A 95 0.86 1.55 -26.01
N VAL A 96 1.46 1.16 -24.87
CA VAL A 96 2.36 -0.01 -24.79
C VAL A 96 1.75 -1.24 -24.12
N GLY A 97 0.45 -1.18 -23.79
CA GLY A 97 -0.33 -2.32 -23.31
C GLY A 97 0.23 -2.99 -22.04
N ILE A 98 -0.11 -4.27 -21.85
CA ILE A 98 0.22 -5.08 -20.65
C ILE A 98 1.74 -5.31 -20.48
N MET A 99 2.56 -5.06 -21.49
CA MET A 99 4.00 -5.40 -21.54
C MET A 99 4.95 -4.29 -21.05
N ALA A 100 4.46 -3.09 -20.72
CA ALA A 100 5.28 -1.89 -20.51
C ALA A 100 5.91 -1.73 -19.11
N GLY A 101 6.06 -2.80 -18.34
CA GLY A 101 6.38 -2.70 -16.92
C GLY A 101 5.13 -2.42 -16.07
N ARG A 102 5.20 -2.74 -14.79
CA ARG A 102 4.07 -2.74 -13.85
C ARG A 102 4.16 -1.52 -12.94
N ASP A 103 3.03 -0.90 -12.61
CA ASP A 103 3.05 0.13 -11.56
C ASP A 103 3.44 -0.56 -10.24
N LYS A 104 4.34 0.06 -9.48
CA LYS A 104 4.95 -0.56 -8.31
C LYS A 104 5.16 0.45 -7.19
N ILE A 105 4.78 0.05 -5.99
CA ILE A 105 5.06 0.76 -4.73
C ILE A 105 5.70 -0.23 -3.79
N ILE A 106 6.85 0.11 -3.23
CA ILE A 106 7.47 -0.62 -2.13
C ILE A 106 7.70 0.36 -0.99
N SER A 107 7.16 0.02 0.18
CA SER A 107 7.33 0.79 1.41
C SER A 107 7.76 -0.12 2.53
N HIS A 108 8.74 0.32 3.31
CA HIS A 108 9.05 -0.27 4.61
C HIS A 108 8.34 0.51 5.69
N VAL A 109 7.61 -0.19 6.53
CA VAL A 109 6.92 0.37 7.68
C VAL A 109 7.64 -0.09 8.93
N ARG A 110 7.91 0.85 9.82
CA ARG A 110 8.50 0.60 11.13
C ARG A 110 7.70 1.33 12.18
N VAL A 111 7.35 0.61 13.24
CA VAL A 111 6.65 1.17 14.40
C VAL A 111 7.58 1.16 15.58
N MET A 112 7.72 2.30 16.23
CA MET A 112 8.56 2.52 17.40
C MET A 112 7.69 2.97 18.57
N ASP A 113 8.05 2.57 19.79
CA ASP A 113 7.45 3.13 21.01
C ASP A 113 8.04 4.51 21.35
N ALA A 114 7.53 5.15 22.40
CA ALA A 114 8.04 6.43 22.88
C ALA A 114 9.52 6.39 23.34
N ASN A 115 10.05 5.21 23.66
CA ASN A 115 11.44 5.00 24.08
C ASN A 115 12.38 4.69 22.89
N GLY A 116 11.85 4.63 21.67
CA GLY A 116 12.59 4.28 20.46
C GLY A 116 12.76 2.78 20.20
N ALA A 117 12.13 1.91 20.99
CA ALA A 117 12.15 0.47 20.76
C ALA A 117 11.22 0.09 19.60
N GLN A 118 11.68 -0.79 18.70
CA GLN A 118 10.91 -1.24 17.56
C GLN A 118 9.83 -2.25 17.98
N LEU A 119 8.56 -1.87 17.78
CA LEU A 119 7.38 -2.70 18.07
C LEU A 119 6.99 -3.60 16.89
N ALA A 120 7.19 -3.12 15.66
CA ALA A 120 6.99 -3.91 14.44
C ALA A 120 7.80 -3.35 13.28
N SER A 121 8.09 -4.21 12.31
CA SER A 121 8.59 -3.81 11.01
C SER A 121 8.12 -4.77 9.94
N PHE A 122 7.68 -4.23 8.81
CA PHE A 122 7.24 -5.00 7.67
C PHE A 122 7.43 -4.21 6.38
N GLU A 123 7.55 -4.93 5.28
CA GLU A 123 7.58 -4.37 3.93
C GLU A 123 6.23 -4.60 3.27
N VAL A 124 5.73 -3.61 2.56
CA VAL A 124 4.54 -3.72 1.72
C VAL A 124 4.96 -3.45 0.28
N GLU A 125 4.68 -4.42 -0.59
CA GLU A 125 4.82 -4.29 -2.03
C GLU A 125 3.42 -4.33 -2.67
N SER A 126 3.07 -3.27 -3.40
CA SER A 126 1.83 -3.23 -4.18
C SER A 126 2.16 -3.06 -5.65
N THR A 127 1.60 -3.95 -6.48
CA THR A 127 1.78 -3.88 -7.93
C THR A 127 0.44 -3.88 -8.64
N ASN A 128 0.37 -3.10 -9.72
CA ASN A 128 -0.75 -3.18 -10.66
C ASN A 128 -0.25 -3.76 -11.99
N SER A 129 -0.66 -5.00 -12.27
CA SER A 129 -0.23 -5.76 -13.44
C SER A 129 -1.11 -5.51 -14.67
N THR A 130 -2.33 -4.98 -14.49
CA THR A 130 -3.27 -4.73 -15.59
C THR A 130 -3.42 -3.23 -15.88
N ALA A 131 -3.78 -2.91 -17.12
CA ALA A 131 -4.08 -1.54 -17.55
C ALA A 131 -5.40 -0.99 -16.96
N TRP A 132 -6.07 -1.76 -16.10
CA TRP A 132 -7.42 -1.46 -15.61
C TRP A 132 -7.47 -0.84 -14.20
N GLY A 133 -6.34 -0.83 -13.47
CA GLY A 133 -6.23 -0.13 -12.20
C GLY A 133 -5.79 1.33 -12.35
N THR A 134 -6.35 2.22 -11.54
CA THR A 134 -5.92 3.62 -11.45
C THR A 134 -4.76 3.78 -10.47
N THR A 135 -3.97 4.84 -10.64
CA THR A 135 -2.90 5.20 -9.68
C THR A 135 -3.47 5.38 -8.26
N GLY A 136 -4.62 6.05 -8.14
CA GLY A 136 -5.30 6.23 -6.85
C GLY A 136 -5.79 4.91 -6.23
N GLY A 137 -6.30 3.98 -7.05
CA GLY A 137 -6.70 2.65 -6.56
C GLY A 137 -5.51 1.85 -6.02
N LEU A 138 -4.33 1.97 -6.64
CA LEU A 138 -3.11 1.35 -6.14
C LEU A 138 -2.63 2.00 -4.84
N HIS A 139 -2.69 3.34 -4.72
CA HIS A 139 -2.40 4.05 -3.47
C HIS A 139 -3.32 3.60 -2.34
N GLN A 140 -4.62 3.51 -2.60
CA GLN A 140 -5.62 3.11 -1.62
C GLN A 140 -5.37 1.67 -1.13
N LYS A 141 -5.18 0.71 -2.04
CA LYS A 141 -4.86 -0.68 -1.67
C LYS A 141 -3.57 -0.80 -0.87
N HIS A 142 -2.57 -0.01 -1.23
CA HIS A 142 -1.30 0.03 -0.50
C HIS A 142 -1.49 0.55 0.93
N ALA A 143 -2.25 1.64 1.10
CA ALA A 143 -2.58 2.19 2.41
C ALA A 143 -3.43 1.23 3.26
N GLU A 144 -4.40 0.54 2.65
CA GLU A 144 -5.22 -0.47 3.30
C GLU A 144 -4.38 -1.64 3.82
N GLU A 145 -3.42 -2.13 3.03
CA GLU A 145 -2.53 -3.21 3.45
C GLU A 145 -1.64 -2.78 4.63
N ILE A 146 -1.11 -1.55 4.63
CA ILE A 146 -0.35 -1.02 5.76
C ILE A 146 -1.23 -0.99 7.02
N ALA A 147 -2.44 -0.46 6.92
CA ALA A 147 -3.36 -0.37 8.04
C ALA A 147 -3.79 -1.75 8.56
N LEU A 148 -4.03 -2.70 7.65
CA LEU A 148 -4.35 -4.09 7.98
C LEU A 148 -3.22 -4.74 8.77
N ARG A 149 -1.97 -4.59 8.31
CA ARG A 149 -0.80 -5.14 9.00
C ARG A 149 -0.62 -4.53 10.38
N LEU A 150 -0.80 -3.22 10.53
CA LEU A 150 -0.71 -2.57 11.84
C LEU A 150 -1.79 -3.03 12.84
N LYS A 151 -2.94 -3.49 12.36
CA LYS A 151 -4.03 -3.99 13.22
C LYS A 151 -3.81 -5.43 13.72
N GLY A 152 -2.94 -6.20 13.06
CA GLY A 152 -2.68 -7.61 13.37
C GLY A 152 -3.53 -8.55 12.55
#